data_AF-A0A8X8GXU0-F1
#
_entry.id   AF-A0A8X8GXU0-F1
#
_cell.length_a   1.000
_cell.length_b   1.000
_cell.length_c   1.000
_cell.angle_alpha   90.00
_cell.angle_beta   90.00
_cell.angle_gamma   90.00
#
_symmetry.space_group_name_H-M   'P 1'
#
loop_
_entity.id
_entity.type
_entity.pdbx_description
1 polymer ?
#
loop_
_entity_poly.entity_id
_entity_poly.type
_entity_poly.pdbx_seq_one_letter_code
_entity_poly.pdbx_strand_id
1 'polypeptide(L)'
;MPIDKVLRGLTERASVSCALLALSLCAGTAARAEAPLSAIDWLSQSVAVPVAQPLPPEEPAVSAGALPADVAVSTLDGPAPDAAGLLSPQATGLPRALWGLGRTDEIAAALTAADPGNLPALQSLLLTLLLAEAEAPADAAGRGVLLLARIDRLLAMGALDQAQALLEAGGSQAPDFFRRSFDVALLTGTEDRACEVMQAAPDLAPTFPARIFCLARSGDWNAAALTLRTAQALGFVTEEEDALLSRFLDPDLYEGEGDLPAPARPTPLGWRMMEAVGEPLSTHTLPIAFSHAELRDAAGWKAQIEAAERLARAGAIEPNLLLGLYTERLPAASGGVWDRVEAFQRLDAALTSGNAEEASRRLPAAWAQMTGAELEVPFATLFSERLADLTLTGPAAALAFRIGLLSPRYERIAMARTAADPAEAFLVGVARGALAGVAPQDAMGRAVAQAFLTPALAPDAQVLLDQNRLGEALLWAMDRIATGVQGDLRGVTDGLTLLRHVGLEDTARRGALELLLLERRG
;
A
#
# COMPACT_ATOMS: atom_id res chain seq x y z
N MET A 1 18.08 -20.45 68.39
CA MET A 1 19.28 -20.00 67.66
C MET A 1 18.92 -19.87 66.19
N PRO A 2 18.73 -18.65 65.66
CA PRO A 2 18.00 -17.46 66.17
C PRO A 2 16.59 -17.34 65.48
N ILE A 3 15.45 -17.05 66.14
CA ILE A 3 14.99 -15.81 66.85
C ILE A 3 14.63 -14.70 65.84
N ASP A 4 13.42 -14.10 65.75
CA ASP A 4 12.19 -14.19 66.54
C ASP A 4 10.95 -13.59 65.81
N LYS A 5 9.77 -14.17 66.08
CA LYS A 5 8.42 -13.59 65.97
C LYS A 5 7.99 -13.12 67.36
N VAL A 6 7.48 -11.89 67.53
CA VAL A 6 6.63 -11.48 68.68
C VAL A 6 5.76 -10.27 68.20
N LEU A 7 4.42 -10.27 68.04
CA LEU A 7 3.23 -10.45 68.90
C LEU A 7 2.92 -9.31 69.92
N ARG A 8 1.68 -8.80 69.84
CA ARG A 8 0.89 -7.98 70.82
C ARG A 8 1.21 -6.47 70.85
N GLY A 9 0.27 -5.52 70.90
CA GLY A 9 -1.17 -5.53 71.18
C GLY A 9 -1.49 -4.70 72.43
N LEU A 10 -1.94 -3.44 72.26
CA LEU A 10 -2.61 -2.56 73.25
C LEU A 10 -3.52 -1.59 72.44
N THR A 11 -4.86 -1.63 72.47
CA THR A 11 -5.82 -0.99 73.43
C THR A 11 -5.47 0.48 73.69
N GLU A 12 -6.29 1.53 73.50
CA GLU A 12 -7.74 1.70 73.63
C GLU A 12 -8.18 3.08 73.04
N ARG A 13 -9.37 3.10 72.41
CA ARG A 13 -10.47 4.11 72.45
C ARG A 13 -10.15 5.63 72.38
N ALA A 14 -10.63 6.29 71.32
CA ALA A 14 -11.57 7.41 71.44
C ALA A 14 -12.28 7.67 70.10
N SER A 15 -13.61 7.62 70.14
CA SER A 15 -14.56 7.86 69.07
C SER A 15 -14.71 9.34 68.76
N VAL A 16 -14.77 9.74 67.48
CA VAL A 16 -15.76 10.72 66.98
C VAL A 16 -16.04 10.40 65.51
N SER A 17 -17.31 10.10 65.24
CA SER A 17 -17.93 9.91 63.93
C SER A 17 -17.86 11.17 63.08
N CYS A 18 -17.56 11.02 61.79
CA CYS A 18 -18.20 11.82 60.75
C CYS A 18 -18.26 11.00 59.46
N ALA A 19 -19.47 10.54 59.16
CA ALA A 19 -19.81 9.79 57.97
C ALA A 19 -19.75 10.72 56.74
N LEU A 20 -18.98 10.33 55.73
CA LEU A 20 -19.08 10.89 54.38
C LEU A 20 -19.21 9.73 53.40
N LEU A 21 -20.43 9.62 52.85
CA LEU A 21 -20.84 8.70 51.81
C LEU A 21 -19.89 8.76 50.62
N ALA A 22 -19.38 7.58 50.24
CA ALA A 22 -18.86 7.33 48.91
C ALA A 22 -20.04 7.30 47.92
N LEU A 23 -20.19 8.35 47.11
CA LEU A 23 -20.90 8.26 45.83
C LEU A 23 -19.84 8.29 44.71
N SER A 24 -19.47 7.10 44.26
CA SER A 24 -18.73 6.87 43.03
C SER A 24 -19.59 7.27 41.83
N LEU A 25 -19.37 8.47 41.28
CA LEU A 25 -19.85 8.82 39.94
C LEU A 25 -18.99 8.09 38.92
N CYS A 26 -19.50 6.97 38.41
CA CYS A 26 -19.07 6.43 37.12
C CYS A 26 -19.65 7.34 36.03
N ALA A 27 -18.91 8.39 35.67
CA ALA A 27 -19.15 9.09 34.42
C ALA A 27 -18.72 8.15 33.27
N GLY A 28 -19.70 7.50 32.65
CA GLY A 28 -19.49 6.78 31.40
C GLY A 28 -19.04 7.77 30.34
N THR A 29 -17.79 7.64 29.88
CA THR A 29 -17.33 8.27 28.65
C THR A 29 -18.13 7.64 27.51
N ALA A 30 -19.12 8.37 26.99
CA ALA A 30 -19.71 8.06 25.71
C ALA A 30 -18.59 8.13 24.67
N ALA A 31 -18.17 6.98 24.15
CA ALA A 31 -17.33 6.91 22.98
C ALA A 31 -18.09 7.56 21.83
N ARG A 32 -17.70 8.78 21.45
CA ARG A 32 -18.12 9.36 20.17
C ARG A 32 -17.52 8.47 19.08
N ALA A 33 -18.35 7.99 18.16
CA ALA A 33 -17.86 7.37 16.94
C ALA A 33 -17.03 8.43 16.19
N GLU A 34 -15.72 8.23 16.15
CA GLU A 34 -14.79 9.02 15.37
C GLU A 34 -15.12 8.81 13.89
N ALA A 35 -15.28 9.90 13.12
CA ALA A 35 -15.33 9.82 11.65
C ALA A 35 -14.06 9.12 11.15
N PRO A 36 -14.08 8.41 10.01
CA PRO A 36 -12.97 7.55 9.62
C PRO A 36 -11.71 8.40 9.40
N LEU A 37 -10.86 8.45 10.41
CA LEU A 37 -9.50 8.94 10.30
C LEU A 37 -8.81 8.11 9.21
N SER A 38 -8.03 8.78 8.36
CA SER A 38 -7.16 8.06 7.43
C SER A 38 -6.31 7.08 8.25
N ALA A 39 -6.30 5.81 7.86
CA ALA A 39 -5.44 4.80 8.49
C ALA A 39 -3.95 5.01 8.14
N ILE A 40 -3.66 5.90 7.18
CA ILE A 40 -2.32 6.33 6.83
C ILE A 40 -1.99 7.62 7.60
N ASP A 41 -0.92 7.57 8.38
CA ASP A 41 -0.50 8.62 9.30
C ASP A 41 0.12 9.86 8.61
N TRP A 42 0.70 9.68 7.42
CA TRP A 42 1.29 10.77 6.63
C TRP A 42 0.30 11.46 5.68
N LEU A 43 -0.90 10.91 5.46
CA LEU A 43 -1.92 11.64 4.70
C LEU A 43 -2.38 12.86 5.51
N SER A 44 -2.64 13.96 4.82
CA SER A 44 -3.04 15.21 5.46
C SER A 44 -4.27 14.97 6.35
N GLN A 45 -4.22 15.19 7.67
CA GLN A 45 -5.38 15.01 8.56
C GLN A 45 -6.25 16.27 8.58
N SER A 46 -7.58 16.14 8.53
CA SER A 46 -8.44 17.27 8.13
C SER A 46 -9.87 17.23 8.69
N VAL A 47 -10.05 17.07 10.00
CA VAL A 47 -11.30 17.49 10.64
C VAL A 47 -10.97 18.25 11.93
N ALA A 48 -10.93 19.58 11.85
CA ALA A 48 -11.42 20.36 12.96
C ALA A 48 -12.94 20.20 12.94
N VAL A 49 -13.48 19.40 13.85
CA VAL A 49 -14.94 19.34 14.04
C VAL A 49 -15.35 20.78 14.36
N PRO A 50 -16.23 21.44 13.56
CA PRO A 50 -16.77 22.72 13.97
C PRO A 50 -17.33 22.50 15.37
N VAL A 51 -16.90 23.32 16.36
CA VAL A 51 -17.50 23.26 17.69
C VAL A 51 -18.98 23.53 17.49
N ALA A 52 -19.79 22.46 17.48
CA ALA A 52 -21.22 22.57 17.38
C ALA A 52 -21.66 23.44 18.56
N GLN A 53 -22.41 24.50 18.27
CA GLN A 53 -23.06 25.28 19.32
C GLN A 53 -23.83 24.30 20.21
N PRO A 54 -23.72 24.37 21.54
CA PRO A 54 -24.39 23.43 22.42
C PRO A 54 -25.89 23.49 22.15
N LEU A 55 -26.42 22.43 21.56
CA LEU A 55 -27.86 22.20 21.47
C LEU A 55 -28.41 22.15 22.91
N PRO A 56 -29.63 22.66 23.15
CA PRO A 56 -30.27 22.57 24.46
C PRO A 56 -30.33 21.09 24.91
N PRO A 57 -30.20 20.81 26.21
CA PRO A 57 -30.10 19.44 26.70
C PRO A 57 -31.34 18.65 26.33
N GLU A 58 -31.15 17.57 25.57
CA GLU A 58 -32.18 16.56 25.35
C GLU A 58 -32.48 15.83 26.67
N GLU A 59 -33.76 15.55 26.89
CA GLU A 59 -34.25 14.79 28.03
C GLU A 59 -33.67 13.36 28.06
N PRO A 60 -33.44 12.77 29.25
CA PRO A 60 -32.80 11.47 29.35
C PRO A 60 -33.66 10.38 28.70
N ALA A 61 -33.06 9.65 27.77
CA ALA A 61 -33.67 8.49 27.12
C ALA A 61 -34.02 7.40 28.14
N VAL A 62 -35.28 6.95 28.09
CA VAL A 62 -35.72 5.73 28.77
C VAL A 62 -35.05 4.51 28.14
N SER A 63 -34.57 3.59 28.97
CA SER A 63 -33.91 2.35 28.55
C SER A 63 -34.81 1.50 27.66
N ALA A 64 -34.43 1.35 26.39
CA ALA A 64 -34.98 0.36 25.48
C ALA A 64 -33.86 -0.61 25.07
N GLY A 65 -34.16 -1.91 25.14
CA GLY A 65 -33.23 -3.02 24.93
C GLY A 65 -32.65 -3.12 23.51
N ALA A 66 -31.75 -4.09 23.34
CA ALA A 66 -31.03 -4.45 22.12
C ALA A 66 -31.77 -4.01 20.83
N LEU A 67 -31.31 -2.89 20.27
CA LEU A 67 -31.83 -2.37 19.02
C LEU A 67 -31.43 -3.32 17.87
N PRO A 68 -32.32 -3.57 16.89
CA PRO A 68 -31.94 -4.21 15.63
C PRO A 68 -30.84 -3.40 14.93
N ALA A 69 -29.98 -4.06 14.16
CA ALA A 69 -29.05 -3.36 13.28
C ALA A 69 -29.77 -2.32 12.42
N ASP A 70 -29.18 -1.13 12.28
CA ASP A 70 -29.75 -0.05 11.47
C ASP A 70 -30.02 -0.54 10.05
N VAL A 71 -31.27 -0.45 9.63
CA VAL A 71 -31.69 -0.82 8.28
C VAL A 71 -31.22 0.29 7.34
N ALA A 72 -30.07 0.08 6.69
CA ALA A 72 -29.58 0.95 5.63
C ALA A 72 -30.53 0.88 4.43
N VAL A 73 -31.06 2.04 4.00
CA VAL A 73 -31.85 2.17 2.78
C VAL A 73 -31.02 2.96 1.78
N SER A 74 -30.55 2.30 0.72
CA SER A 74 -29.96 2.99 -0.43
C SER A 74 -31.05 3.39 -1.42
N THR A 75 -30.89 4.55 -2.06
CA THR A 75 -31.71 4.91 -3.22
C THR A 75 -31.15 4.16 -4.44
N LEU A 76 -32.01 3.51 -5.22
CA LEU A 76 -31.59 2.70 -6.37
C LEU A 76 -30.86 3.52 -7.46
N ASP A 77 -31.10 4.84 -7.47
CA ASP A 77 -30.59 5.80 -8.47
C ASP A 77 -29.50 6.74 -7.92
N GLY A 78 -29.02 6.53 -6.68
CA GLY A 78 -27.94 7.34 -6.09
C GLY A 78 -26.54 6.89 -6.55
N PRO A 79 -25.53 7.78 -6.52
CA PRO A 79 -24.15 7.37 -6.80
C PRO A 79 -23.70 6.29 -5.81
N ALA A 80 -23.10 5.22 -6.33
CA ALA A 80 -22.60 4.08 -5.55
C ALA A 80 -21.05 4.08 -5.56
N PRO A 81 -20.40 4.99 -4.80
CA PRO A 81 -18.93 5.13 -4.82
C PRO A 81 -18.22 3.81 -4.49
N ASP A 82 -18.76 3.02 -3.56
CA ASP A 82 -18.18 1.73 -3.15
C ASP A 82 -18.19 0.66 -4.26
N ALA A 83 -18.95 0.88 -5.33
CA ALA A 83 -18.98 0.00 -6.50
C ALA A 83 -17.96 0.37 -7.59
N ALA A 84 -17.30 1.53 -7.47
CA ALA A 84 -16.38 2.03 -8.48
C ALA A 84 -15.22 1.06 -8.73
N GLY A 85 -14.75 1.01 -9.97
CA GLY A 85 -13.62 0.18 -10.37
C GLY A 85 -13.13 0.54 -11.76
N LEU A 86 -11.88 0.17 -12.05
CA LEU A 86 -11.22 0.39 -13.34
C LEU A 86 -11.15 -0.88 -14.17
N LEU A 87 -11.21 -2.05 -13.53
CA LEU A 87 -11.04 -3.35 -14.17
C LEU A 87 -12.35 -4.13 -14.13
N SER A 88 -12.84 -4.51 -15.32
CA SER A 88 -14.08 -5.28 -15.43
C SER A 88 -13.88 -6.75 -14.99
N PRO A 89 -14.97 -7.48 -14.67
CA PRO A 89 -14.91 -8.92 -14.41
C PRO A 89 -14.23 -9.72 -15.51
N GLN A 90 -14.37 -9.31 -16.78
CA GLN A 90 -13.72 -9.99 -17.90
C GLN A 90 -12.20 -9.78 -17.91
N ALA A 91 -11.72 -8.62 -17.44
CA ALA A 91 -10.30 -8.32 -17.37
C ALA A 91 -9.62 -9.00 -16.16
N THR A 92 -10.31 -9.08 -15.02
CA THR A 92 -9.75 -9.61 -13.77
C THR A 92 -10.01 -11.10 -13.57
N GLY A 93 -11.07 -11.65 -14.18
CA GLY A 93 -11.60 -12.97 -13.84
C GLY A 93 -12.36 -13.01 -12.51
N LEU A 94 -12.51 -11.87 -11.82
CA LEU A 94 -13.22 -11.76 -10.55
C LEU A 94 -14.71 -11.44 -10.77
N PRO A 95 -15.65 -12.06 -10.03
CA PRO A 95 -17.06 -11.75 -10.13
C PRO A 95 -17.37 -10.38 -9.53
N ARG A 96 -18.46 -9.72 -9.96
CA ARG A 96 -18.90 -8.44 -9.38
C ARG A 96 -19.29 -8.57 -7.91
N ALA A 97 -19.95 -9.67 -7.54
CA ALA A 97 -20.36 -9.97 -6.17
C ALA A 97 -19.17 -10.44 -5.31
N LEU A 98 -18.14 -9.61 -5.15
CA LEU A 98 -16.94 -9.93 -4.37
C LEU A 98 -17.20 -10.05 -2.88
N TRP A 99 -18.09 -9.19 -2.38
CA TRP A 99 -18.21 -8.95 -0.94
C TRP A 99 -19.35 -9.73 -0.29
N GLY A 100 -20.31 -10.24 -1.06
CA GLY A 100 -21.38 -11.12 -0.57
C GLY A 100 -22.07 -10.59 0.69
N LEU A 101 -22.06 -11.41 1.76
CA LEU A 101 -22.62 -11.09 3.08
C LEU A 101 -21.65 -10.32 3.99
N GLY A 102 -20.51 -9.85 3.46
CA GLY A 102 -19.51 -9.09 4.19
C GLY A 102 -20.01 -7.72 4.62
N ARG A 103 -19.42 -7.20 5.70
CA ARG A 103 -19.76 -5.88 6.26
C ARG A 103 -18.78 -4.83 5.76
N THR A 104 -19.29 -3.68 5.32
CA THR A 104 -18.48 -2.63 4.70
C THR A 104 -17.26 -2.25 5.55
N ASP A 105 -17.45 -2.05 6.86
CA ASP A 105 -16.37 -1.59 7.73
C ASP A 105 -15.33 -2.69 8.03
N GLU A 106 -15.73 -3.96 8.05
CA GLU A 106 -14.82 -5.11 8.22
C GLU A 106 -13.97 -5.31 6.96
N ILE A 107 -14.59 -5.20 5.79
CA ILE A 107 -13.90 -5.28 4.50
C ILE A 107 -12.91 -4.13 4.36
N ALA A 108 -13.34 -2.90 4.69
CA ALA A 108 -12.49 -1.72 4.65
C ALA A 108 -11.25 -1.90 5.55
N ALA A 109 -11.44 -2.36 6.79
CA ALA A 109 -10.34 -2.65 7.71
C ALA A 109 -9.39 -3.73 7.16
N ALA A 110 -9.93 -4.80 6.57
CA ALA A 110 -9.13 -5.86 5.97
C ALA A 110 -8.30 -5.37 4.77
N LEU A 111 -8.86 -4.52 3.91
CA LEU A 111 -8.15 -3.92 2.77
C LEU A 111 -7.03 -2.99 3.22
N THR A 112 -7.28 -2.16 4.22
CA THR A 112 -6.27 -1.27 4.80
C THR A 112 -5.11 -2.06 5.41
N ALA A 113 -5.41 -3.13 6.15
CA ALA A 113 -4.42 -3.97 6.83
C ALA A 113 -3.72 -4.96 5.90
N ALA A 114 -4.22 -5.18 4.68
CA ALA A 114 -3.70 -6.19 3.77
C ALA A 114 -2.22 -5.99 3.48
N ASP A 115 -1.37 -6.94 3.83
CA ASP A 115 0.05 -6.93 3.46
C ASP A 115 0.38 -8.19 2.67
N PRO A 116 0.53 -8.10 1.33
CA PRO A 116 0.89 -9.25 0.50
C PRO A 116 2.35 -9.69 0.71
N GLY A 117 3.10 -9.01 1.59
CA GLY A 117 4.53 -9.21 1.81
C GLY A 117 5.34 -8.86 0.57
N ASN A 118 6.60 -9.33 0.55
CA ASN A 118 7.52 -9.10 -0.57
C ASN A 118 7.32 -10.12 -1.72
N LEU A 119 6.07 -10.51 -2.01
CA LEU A 119 5.71 -11.44 -3.10
C LEU A 119 4.99 -10.68 -4.23
N PRO A 120 5.66 -10.42 -5.37
CA PRO A 120 5.09 -9.67 -6.48
C PRO A 120 3.78 -10.24 -7.06
N ALA A 121 3.59 -11.55 -7.07
CA ALA A 121 2.34 -12.17 -7.52
C ALA A 121 1.16 -11.80 -6.62
N LEU A 122 1.37 -11.73 -5.30
CA LEU A 122 0.33 -11.33 -4.35
C LEU A 122 0.09 -9.82 -4.38
N GLN A 123 1.14 -9.02 -4.55
CA GLN A 123 1.01 -7.57 -4.77
C GLN A 123 0.17 -7.27 -6.01
N SER A 124 0.42 -7.98 -7.11
CA SER A 124 -0.36 -7.87 -8.35
C SER A 124 -1.82 -8.30 -8.17
N LEU A 125 -2.08 -9.37 -7.39
CA LEU A 125 -3.44 -9.78 -7.05
C LEU A 125 -4.15 -8.73 -6.18
N LEU A 126 -3.47 -8.16 -5.19
CA LEU A 126 -4.02 -7.10 -4.35
C LEU A 126 -4.35 -5.86 -5.18
N LEU A 127 -3.45 -5.42 -6.06
CA LEU A 127 -3.71 -4.32 -6.98
C LEU A 127 -4.93 -4.60 -7.87
N THR A 128 -5.04 -5.83 -8.39
CA THR A 128 -6.20 -6.26 -9.19
C THR A 128 -7.50 -6.18 -8.39
N LEU A 129 -7.48 -6.67 -7.14
CA LEU A 129 -8.63 -6.63 -6.24
C LEU A 129 -9.03 -5.18 -5.89
N LEU A 130 -8.05 -4.31 -5.63
CA LEU A 130 -8.26 -2.90 -5.32
C LEU A 130 -8.81 -2.10 -6.51
N LEU A 131 -8.62 -2.56 -7.74
CA LEU A 131 -9.07 -1.87 -8.95
C LEU A 131 -10.28 -2.53 -9.63
N ALA A 132 -10.72 -3.70 -9.16
CA ALA A 132 -11.86 -4.41 -9.72
C ALA A 132 -13.18 -3.63 -9.55
N GLU A 133 -14.03 -3.69 -10.56
CA GLU A 133 -15.43 -3.28 -10.44
C GLU A 133 -16.19 -4.31 -9.59
N ALA A 134 -16.87 -3.86 -8.55
CA ALA A 134 -17.51 -4.72 -7.56
C ALA A 134 -18.88 -4.17 -7.17
N GLU A 135 -19.83 -5.03 -6.81
CA GLU A 135 -21.08 -4.59 -6.18
C GLU A 135 -20.78 -4.10 -4.76
N ALA A 136 -21.31 -2.94 -4.38
CA ALA A 136 -21.17 -2.42 -3.03
C ALA A 136 -21.84 -3.39 -2.02
N PRO A 137 -21.26 -3.59 -0.83
CA PRO A 137 -21.93 -4.34 0.23
C PRO A 137 -23.29 -3.75 0.58
N ALA A 138 -24.22 -4.58 1.06
CA ALA A 138 -25.60 -4.15 1.33
C ALA A 138 -25.68 -3.03 2.40
N ASP A 139 -24.72 -2.97 3.33
CA ASP A 139 -24.61 -1.98 4.39
C ASP A 139 -23.75 -0.74 4.02
N ALA A 140 -23.34 -0.61 2.75
CA ALA A 140 -22.50 0.50 2.29
C ALA A 140 -23.24 1.85 2.35
N ALA A 141 -24.55 1.84 2.06
CA ALA A 141 -25.42 3.03 2.09
C ALA A 141 -24.89 4.25 1.29
N GLY A 142 -24.07 4.01 0.26
CA GLY A 142 -23.46 5.07 -0.55
C GLY A 142 -22.40 5.92 0.17
N ARG A 143 -21.91 5.47 1.34
CA ARG A 143 -20.95 6.24 2.17
C ARG A 143 -19.57 6.38 1.52
N GLY A 144 -19.18 5.47 0.63
CA GLY A 144 -17.86 5.54 -0.01
C GLY A 144 -16.72 5.04 0.88
N VAL A 145 -17.02 4.38 2.00
CA VAL A 145 -16.02 3.90 2.98
C VAL A 145 -15.12 2.84 2.37
N LEU A 146 -15.68 1.93 1.58
CA LEU A 146 -14.92 0.89 0.91
C LEU A 146 -14.06 1.48 -0.21
N LEU A 147 -14.59 2.44 -0.98
CA LEU A 147 -13.80 3.15 -1.99
C LEU A 147 -12.61 3.88 -1.37
N LEU A 148 -12.83 4.60 -0.25
CA LEU A 148 -11.74 5.28 0.47
C LEU A 148 -10.69 4.29 0.98
N ALA A 149 -11.10 3.16 1.57
CA ALA A 149 -10.16 2.15 2.03
C ALA A 149 -9.30 1.58 0.88
N ARG A 150 -9.89 1.41 -0.30
CA ARG A 150 -9.16 0.98 -1.51
C ARG A 150 -8.16 2.03 -1.98
N ILE A 151 -8.57 3.30 -2.02
CA ILE A 151 -7.70 4.43 -2.38
C ILE A 151 -6.55 4.52 -1.38
N ASP A 152 -6.83 4.53 -0.08
CA ASP A 152 -5.81 4.59 0.96
C ASP A 152 -4.82 3.44 0.84
N ARG A 153 -5.29 2.22 0.54
CA ARG A 153 -4.38 1.10 0.31
C ARG A 153 -3.50 1.30 -0.93
N LEU A 154 -4.03 1.83 -2.03
CA LEU A 154 -3.24 2.16 -3.23
C LEU A 154 -2.17 3.21 -2.91
N LEU A 155 -2.51 4.24 -2.13
CA LEU A 155 -1.55 5.27 -1.68
C LEU A 155 -0.44 4.66 -0.81
N ALA A 156 -0.79 3.77 0.13
CA ALA A 156 0.18 3.06 0.96
C ALA A 156 1.14 2.18 0.13
N MET A 157 0.66 1.64 -1.00
CA MET A 157 1.47 0.86 -1.96
C MET A 157 2.29 1.73 -2.93
N GLY A 158 2.07 3.06 -2.95
CA GLY A 158 2.71 3.97 -3.90
C GLY A 158 2.09 3.95 -5.30
N ALA A 159 0.92 3.32 -5.46
CA ALA A 159 0.18 3.22 -6.72
C ALA A 159 -0.66 4.49 -6.98
N LEU A 160 0.01 5.64 -7.09
CA LEU A 160 -0.64 6.96 -7.14
C LEU A 160 -1.48 7.17 -8.40
N ASP A 161 -0.99 6.75 -9.56
CA ASP A 161 -1.73 6.86 -10.83
C ASP A 161 -3.03 6.04 -10.78
N GLN A 162 -2.96 4.85 -10.20
CA GLN A 162 -4.11 3.96 -10.03
C GLN A 162 -5.09 4.51 -8.98
N ALA A 163 -4.59 5.11 -7.90
CA ALA A 163 -5.41 5.81 -6.91
C ALA A 163 -6.15 6.99 -7.53
N GLN A 164 -5.46 7.83 -8.32
CA GLN A 164 -6.05 8.97 -9.02
C GLN A 164 -7.12 8.53 -10.02
N ALA A 165 -6.84 7.50 -10.83
CA ALA A 165 -7.83 6.98 -11.77
C ALA A 165 -9.06 6.40 -11.04
N LEU A 166 -8.88 5.72 -9.91
CA LEU A 166 -9.99 5.18 -9.12
C LEU A 166 -10.81 6.29 -8.44
N LEU A 167 -10.16 7.36 -7.96
CA LEU A 167 -10.82 8.58 -7.47
C LEU A 167 -11.73 9.20 -8.54
N GLU A 168 -11.22 9.34 -9.77
CA GLU A 168 -11.96 9.88 -10.90
C GLU A 168 -13.14 8.99 -11.30
N ALA A 169 -12.95 7.67 -11.32
CA ALA A 169 -14.02 6.70 -11.62
C ALA A 169 -15.13 6.69 -10.56
N GLY A 170 -14.79 6.92 -9.30
CA GLY A 170 -15.76 7.02 -8.20
C GLY A 170 -16.60 8.30 -8.24
N GLY A 171 -16.08 9.38 -8.81
CA GLY A 171 -16.81 10.63 -9.05
C GLY A 171 -17.31 11.38 -7.81
N SER A 172 -16.93 10.94 -6.60
CA SER A 172 -17.35 11.55 -5.34
C SER A 172 -16.71 12.93 -5.17
N GLN A 173 -17.52 13.93 -4.86
CA GLN A 173 -17.09 15.30 -4.57
C GLN A 173 -16.99 15.56 -3.05
N ALA A 174 -17.03 14.50 -2.22
CA ALA A 174 -16.91 14.68 -0.79
C ALA A 174 -15.47 15.09 -0.40
N PRO A 175 -15.29 15.92 0.65
CA PRO A 175 -13.97 16.44 1.05
C PRO A 175 -12.90 15.38 1.26
N ASP A 176 -13.27 14.21 1.79
CA ASP A 176 -12.33 13.10 2.02
C ASP A 176 -11.69 12.55 0.73
N PHE A 177 -12.42 12.55 -0.38
CA PHE A 177 -11.89 12.12 -1.69
C PHE A 177 -11.02 13.21 -2.30
N PHE A 178 -11.47 14.46 -2.22
CA PHE A 178 -10.67 15.60 -2.66
C PHE A 178 -9.32 15.64 -1.93
N ARG A 179 -9.29 15.38 -0.63
CA ARG A 179 -8.07 15.27 0.18
C ARG A 179 -7.06 14.29 -0.39
N ARG A 180 -7.48 13.06 -0.73
CA ARG A 180 -6.59 12.07 -1.34
C ARG A 180 -6.13 12.51 -2.73
N SER A 181 -7.02 13.08 -3.54
CA SER A 181 -6.63 13.60 -4.85
C SER A 181 -5.63 14.75 -4.75
N PHE A 182 -5.74 15.60 -3.72
CA PHE A 182 -4.82 16.70 -3.47
C PHE A 182 -3.45 16.19 -2.99
N ASP A 183 -3.42 15.21 -2.08
CA ASP A 183 -2.20 14.55 -1.65
C ASP A 183 -1.48 13.87 -2.83
N VAL A 184 -2.22 13.19 -3.73
CA VAL A 184 -1.67 12.64 -4.98
C VAL A 184 -1.11 13.75 -5.88
N ALA A 185 -1.85 14.85 -6.04
CA ALA A 185 -1.43 15.95 -6.90
C ALA A 185 -0.11 16.58 -6.42
N LEU A 186 0.06 16.75 -5.11
CA LEU A 186 1.28 17.27 -4.50
C LEU A 186 2.49 16.36 -4.74
N LEU A 187 2.30 15.04 -4.68
CA LEU A 187 3.38 14.07 -4.88
C LEU A 187 3.73 13.84 -6.36
N THR A 188 2.80 14.14 -7.27
CA THR A 188 2.99 13.95 -8.73
C THR A 188 3.33 15.25 -9.47
N GLY A 189 3.32 16.41 -8.79
CA GLY A 189 3.60 17.70 -9.42
C GLY A 189 2.43 18.27 -10.22
N THR A 190 1.19 17.87 -9.90
CA THR A 190 -0.04 18.34 -10.56
C THR A 190 -0.89 19.25 -9.66
N GLU A 191 -0.29 19.79 -8.59
CA GLU A 191 -0.98 20.58 -7.56
C GLU A 191 -1.63 21.86 -8.07
N ASP A 192 -1.15 22.47 -9.17
CA ASP A 192 -1.74 23.68 -9.74
C ASP A 192 -3.19 23.44 -10.15
N ARG A 193 -3.45 22.33 -10.85
CA ARG A 193 -4.80 21.92 -11.24
C ARG A 193 -5.67 21.63 -10.01
N ALA A 194 -5.10 21.00 -8.99
CA ALA A 194 -5.84 20.70 -7.77
C ALA A 194 -6.20 21.98 -6.97
N CYS A 195 -5.31 22.98 -6.98
CA CYS A 195 -5.57 24.29 -6.39
C CYS A 195 -6.64 25.09 -7.14
N GLU A 196 -6.70 25.01 -8.47
CA GLU A 196 -7.79 25.59 -9.27
C GLU A 196 -9.15 25.01 -8.87
N VAL A 197 -9.23 23.68 -8.70
CA VAL A 197 -10.45 22.99 -8.25
C VAL A 197 -10.84 23.45 -6.84
N MET A 198 -9.87 23.54 -5.92
CA MET A 198 -10.12 24.00 -4.55
C MET A 198 -10.66 25.43 -4.50
N GLN A 199 -10.16 26.32 -5.36
CA GLN A 199 -10.62 27.71 -5.42
C GLN A 199 -12.03 27.85 -5.97
N ALA A 200 -12.39 27.01 -6.95
CA ALA A 200 -13.74 26.95 -7.49
C ALA A 200 -14.75 26.38 -6.48
N ALA A 201 -14.30 25.57 -5.52
CA ALA A 201 -15.13 24.98 -4.47
C ALA A 201 -14.45 25.08 -3.09
N PRO A 202 -14.49 26.25 -2.42
CA PRO A 202 -13.78 26.48 -1.16
C PRO A 202 -14.18 25.56 -0.01
N ASP A 203 -15.40 25.01 -0.05
CA ASP A 203 -15.90 24.03 0.95
C ASP A 203 -15.17 22.67 0.87
N LEU A 204 -14.40 22.43 -0.21
CA LEU A 204 -13.53 21.25 -0.34
C LEU A 204 -12.17 21.42 0.34
N ALA A 205 -11.79 22.66 0.71
CA ALA A 205 -10.47 22.93 1.28
C ALA A 205 -10.26 22.07 2.54
N PRO A 206 -9.30 21.12 2.54
CA PRO A 206 -9.18 20.12 3.60
C PRO A 206 -8.67 20.77 4.90
N THR A 207 -7.75 21.73 4.79
CA THR A 207 -7.16 22.43 5.94
C THR A 207 -6.86 23.90 5.61
N PHE A 208 -6.65 24.72 6.64
CA PHE A 208 -6.16 26.09 6.45
C PHE A 208 -4.79 26.13 5.74
N PRO A 209 -3.78 25.32 6.10
CA PRO A 209 -2.54 25.21 5.33
C PRO A 209 -2.76 24.95 3.83
N ALA A 210 -3.64 24.01 3.46
CA ALA A 210 -3.91 23.71 2.06
C ALA A 210 -4.56 24.90 1.32
N ARG A 211 -5.51 25.57 1.98
CA ARG A 211 -6.12 26.80 1.45
C ARG A 211 -5.11 27.91 1.25
N ILE A 212 -4.25 28.16 2.24
CA ILE A 212 -3.21 29.20 2.19
C ILE A 212 -2.22 28.90 1.05
N PHE A 213 -1.77 27.65 0.96
CA PHE A 213 -0.90 27.19 -0.13
C PHE A 213 -1.54 27.44 -1.50
N CYS A 214 -2.80 27.04 -1.69
CA CYS A 214 -3.46 27.23 -2.98
C CYS A 214 -3.75 28.69 -3.32
N LEU A 215 -4.09 29.55 -2.35
CA LEU A 215 -4.23 31.00 -2.57
C LEU A 215 -2.90 31.62 -3.04
N ALA A 216 -1.80 31.29 -2.38
CA ALA A 216 -0.47 31.75 -2.75
C ALA A 216 -0.07 31.25 -4.15
N ARG A 217 -0.32 29.97 -4.47
CA ARG A 217 -0.03 29.40 -5.79
C ARG A 217 -0.83 30.04 -6.93
N SER A 218 -2.06 30.49 -6.68
CA SER A 218 -2.81 31.31 -7.66
C SER A 218 -2.38 32.78 -7.73
N GLY A 219 -1.44 33.21 -6.89
CA GLY A 219 -0.96 34.59 -6.84
C GLY A 219 -1.75 35.52 -5.94
N ASP A 220 -2.74 35.04 -5.17
CA ASP A 220 -3.45 35.84 -4.17
C ASP A 220 -2.74 35.78 -2.81
N TRP A 221 -1.52 36.33 -2.79
CA TRP A 221 -0.65 36.39 -1.60
C TRP A 221 -1.30 37.15 -0.45
N ASN A 222 -2.08 38.18 -0.75
CA ASN A 222 -2.78 38.97 0.28
C ASN A 222 -3.87 38.15 0.97
N ALA A 223 -4.68 37.41 0.21
CA ALA A 223 -5.67 36.51 0.80
C ALA A 223 -5.01 35.38 1.58
N ALA A 224 -3.89 34.83 1.09
CA ALA A 224 -3.13 33.80 1.78
C ALA A 224 -2.62 34.30 3.15
N ALA A 225 -1.98 35.48 3.19
CA ALA A 225 -1.47 36.09 4.42
C ALA A 225 -2.59 36.45 5.41
N LEU A 226 -3.72 36.99 4.92
CA LEU A 226 -4.88 37.28 5.77
C LEU A 226 -5.48 35.99 6.35
N THR A 227 -5.54 34.92 5.54
CA THR A 227 -6.04 33.62 5.97
C THR A 227 -5.14 33.03 7.05
N LEU A 228 -3.81 33.11 6.89
CA LEU A 228 -2.85 32.67 7.91
C LEU A 228 -3.05 33.42 9.22
N ARG A 229 -3.10 34.75 9.20
CA ARG A 229 -3.32 35.56 10.42
C ARG A 229 -4.63 35.24 11.13
N THR A 230 -5.68 34.98 10.36
CA THR A 230 -6.97 34.59 10.90
C THR A 230 -6.90 33.20 11.55
N ALA A 231 -6.23 32.25 10.89
CA ALA A 231 -6.09 30.89 11.39
C ALA A 231 -5.20 30.82 12.64
N GLN A 232 -4.11 31.62 12.71
CA GLN A 232 -3.30 31.83 13.91
C GLN A 232 -4.15 32.34 15.08
N ALA A 233 -4.91 33.41 14.86
CA ALA A 233 -5.73 34.04 15.90
C ALA A 233 -6.82 33.11 16.46
N LEU A 234 -7.30 32.16 15.64
CA LEU A 234 -8.31 31.18 16.01
C LEU A 234 -7.71 29.85 16.50
N GLY A 235 -6.38 29.69 16.48
CA GLY A 235 -5.69 28.47 16.90
C GLY A 235 -5.90 27.27 15.97
N PHE A 236 -6.12 27.51 14.68
CA PHE A 236 -6.31 26.48 13.65
C PHE A 236 -5.02 26.06 12.92
N VAL A 237 -3.88 26.61 13.32
CA VAL A 237 -2.56 26.33 12.76
C VAL A 237 -1.62 26.08 13.94
N THR A 238 -0.87 24.99 13.88
CA THR A 238 0.16 24.65 14.88
C THR A 238 1.39 25.55 14.74
N GLU A 239 2.26 25.61 15.75
CA GLU A 239 3.49 26.41 15.68
C GLU A 239 4.41 25.97 14.52
N GLU A 240 4.47 24.66 14.24
CA GLU A 240 5.25 24.10 13.13
C GLU A 240 4.68 24.52 11.76
N GLU A 241 3.36 24.38 11.58
CA GLU A 241 2.69 24.82 10.36
C GLU A 241 2.81 26.33 10.16
N ASP A 242 2.71 27.12 11.24
CA ASP A 242 2.86 28.57 11.18
C ASP A 242 4.27 28.99 10.75
N ALA A 243 5.30 28.37 11.34
CA ALA A 243 6.69 28.66 11.00
C ALA A 243 7.00 28.36 9.51
N LEU A 244 6.40 27.29 8.97
CA LEU A 244 6.54 26.90 7.57
C LEU A 244 5.71 27.79 6.63
N LEU A 245 4.44 28.06 6.96
CA LEU A 245 3.55 28.92 6.16
C LEU A 245 4.05 30.36 6.11
N SER A 246 4.57 30.89 7.22
CA SER A 246 5.09 32.25 7.27
C SER A 246 6.34 32.42 6.39
N ARG A 247 7.28 31.46 6.44
CA ARG A 247 8.45 31.42 5.53
C ARG A 247 8.04 31.25 4.07
N PHE A 248 7.03 30.44 3.81
CA PHE A 248 6.51 30.23 2.46
C PHE A 248 5.86 31.48 1.86
N LEU A 249 5.13 32.26 2.66
CA LEU A 249 4.43 33.46 2.18
C LEU A 249 5.34 34.69 2.07
N ASP A 250 6.33 34.82 2.93
CA ASP A 250 7.20 36.00 2.99
C ASP A 250 8.66 35.60 3.29
N PRO A 251 9.36 34.97 2.33
CA PRO A 251 10.71 34.44 2.56
C PRO A 251 11.72 35.54 2.95
N ASP A 252 11.54 36.76 2.45
CA ASP A 252 12.43 37.91 2.70
C ASP A 252 12.48 38.27 4.20
N LEU A 253 11.37 38.11 4.93
CA LEU A 253 11.33 38.38 6.37
C LEU A 253 12.15 37.39 7.21
N TYR A 254 12.43 36.21 6.65
CA TYR A 254 13.12 35.11 7.33
C TYR A 254 14.54 34.91 6.79
N GLU A 255 15.05 35.82 5.96
CA GLU A 255 16.42 35.78 5.49
C GLU A 255 17.42 35.81 6.66
N GLY A 256 18.29 34.80 6.72
CA GLY A 256 19.31 34.68 7.76
C GLY A 256 18.82 34.08 9.08
N GLU A 257 17.55 33.67 9.17
CA GLU A 257 17.13 32.74 10.21
C GLU A 257 17.73 31.35 9.99
N GLY A 258 17.75 30.53 11.05
CA GLY A 258 18.14 29.13 10.93
C GLY A 258 17.07 28.27 10.25
N ASP A 259 17.52 27.12 9.76
CA ASP A 259 16.68 26.09 9.14
C ASP A 259 15.52 25.67 10.06
N LEU A 260 14.39 25.32 9.44
CA LEU A 260 13.28 24.71 10.15
C LEU A 260 13.66 23.32 10.67
N PRO A 261 13.12 22.92 11.83
CA PRO A 261 13.24 21.54 12.26
C PRO A 261 12.54 20.62 11.24
N ALA A 262 13.28 19.65 10.70
CA ALA A 262 12.71 18.70 9.76
C ALA A 262 11.57 17.90 10.43
N PRO A 263 10.36 17.87 9.84
CA PRO A 263 9.23 17.15 10.41
C PRO A 263 9.53 15.64 10.42
N ALA A 264 9.21 14.98 11.53
CA ALA A 264 9.44 13.54 11.66
C ALA A 264 8.56 12.70 10.71
N ARG A 265 7.36 13.21 10.37
CA ARG A 265 6.40 12.60 9.46
C ARG A 265 5.74 13.69 8.61
N PRO A 266 6.41 14.17 7.55
CA PRO A 266 5.83 15.20 6.71
C PRO A 266 4.57 14.69 6.01
N THR A 267 3.54 15.54 5.94
CA THR A 267 2.44 15.38 4.98
C THR A 267 2.93 15.73 3.57
N PRO A 268 2.25 15.31 2.49
CA PRO A 268 2.59 15.73 1.12
C PRO A 268 2.68 17.24 0.97
N LEU A 269 1.77 17.97 1.62
CA LEU A 269 1.76 19.43 1.61
C LEU A 269 2.97 19.98 2.36
N GLY A 270 3.23 19.49 3.57
CA GLY A 270 4.39 19.91 4.36
C GLY A 270 5.71 19.65 3.62
N TRP A 271 5.85 18.48 3.00
CA TRP A 271 7.02 18.14 2.18
C TRP A 271 7.18 19.10 0.99
N ARG A 272 6.10 19.37 0.25
CA ARG A 272 6.13 20.29 -0.90
C ARG A 272 6.43 21.73 -0.49
N MET A 273 5.96 22.14 0.69
CA MET A 273 6.28 23.45 1.26
C MET A 273 7.74 23.55 1.72
N MET A 274 8.30 22.50 2.34
CA MET A 274 9.72 22.44 2.69
C MET A 274 10.61 22.59 1.44
N GLU A 275 10.24 21.92 0.34
CA GLU A 275 10.89 22.11 -0.96
C GLU A 275 10.76 23.58 -1.46
N ALA A 276 9.58 24.19 -1.32
CA ALA A 276 9.33 25.55 -1.77
C ALA A 276 10.10 26.63 -0.98
N VAL A 277 10.38 26.41 0.31
CA VAL A 277 11.19 27.33 1.13
C VAL A 277 12.69 27.07 1.02
N GLY A 278 13.12 26.13 0.16
CA GLY A 278 14.53 25.83 -0.07
C GLY A 278 15.16 24.84 0.91
N GLU A 279 14.35 24.13 1.69
CA GLU A 279 14.78 23.14 2.68
C GLU A 279 14.25 21.72 2.32
N PRO A 280 14.62 21.16 1.15
CA PRO A 280 14.02 19.91 0.65
C PRO A 280 14.33 18.72 1.56
N LEU A 281 13.31 17.88 1.78
CA LEU A 281 13.43 16.65 2.56
C LEU A 281 13.74 15.45 1.66
N SER A 282 14.68 14.60 2.08
CA SER A 282 14.95 13.34 1.37
C SER A 282 13.76 12.40 1.41
N THR A 283 13.41 11.81 0.27
CA THR A 283 12.30 10.86 0.12
C THR A 283 12.68 9.40 0.44
N HIS A 284 13.97 9.09 0.64
CA HIS A 284 14.45 7.72 0.83
C HIS A 284 13.87 7.02 2.05
N THR A 285 13.67 7.74 3.15
CA THR A 285 13.12 7.21 4.41
C THR A 285 11.61 7.47 4.56
N LEU A 286 11.04 8.29 3.67
CA LEU A 286 9.62 8.61 3.67
C LEU A 286 8.80 7.44 3.09
N PRO A 287 7.49 7.38 3.32
CA PRO A 287 6.59 6.41 2.71
C PRO A 287 6.75 6.33 1.19
N ILE A 288 6.49 5.16 0.60
CA ILE A 288 6.79 4.88 -0.82
C ILE A 288 6.08 5.84 -1.79
N ALA A 289 4.92 6.37 -1.43
CA ALA A 289 4.21 7.39 -2.20
C ALA A 289 5.10 8.61 -2.53
N PHE A 290 5.97 9.03 -1.61
CA PHE A 290 6.87 10.18 -1.82
C PHE A 290 7.92 9.94 -2.91
N SER A 291 8.19 8.68 -3.28
CA SER A 291 9.13 8.38 -4.36
C SER A 291 8.66 8.89 -5.73
N HIS A 292 7.36 9.13 -5.93
CA HIS A 292 6.86 9.79 -7.15
C HIS A 292 7.40 11.20 -7.33
N ALA A 293 7.67 11.93 -6.24
CA ALA A 293 8.17 13.30 -6.33
C ALA A 293 9.59 13.36 -6.93
N GLU A 294 10.36 12.28 -6.81
CA GLU A 294 11.70 12.14 -7.40
C GLU A 294 11.66 11.67 -8.86
N LEU A 295 10.51 11.26 -9.41
CA LEU A 295 10.40 10.87 -10.82
C LEU A 295 10.33 12.07 -11.77
N ARG A 296 10.19 13.28 -11.22
CA ARG A 296 10.11 14.53 -11.98
C ARG A 296 11.47 14.90 -12.56
N ASP A 297 11.47 15.67 -13.65
CA ASP A 297 12.70 16.17 -14.29
C ASP A 297 13.54 17.10 -13.38
N ALA A 298 12.92 17.67 -12.35
CA ALA A 298 13.61 18.51 -11.36
C ALA A 298 14.58 17.71 -10.47
N ALA A 299 14.35 16.40 -10.32
CA ALA A 299 15.19 15.53 -9.51
C ALA A 299 16.45 15.11 -10.29
N GLY A 300 17.53 14.85 -9.56
CA GLY A 300 18.75 14.30 -10.16
C GLY A 300 18.54 12.86 -10.64
N TRP A 301 19.19 12.48 -11.73
CA TRP A 301 19.01 11.15 -12.36
C TRP A 301 19.24 9.97 -11.39
N LYS A 302 20.17 10.10 -10.43
CA LYS A 302 20.36 9.09 -9.39
C LYS A 302 19.11 8.91 -8.51
N ALA A 303 18.49 10.01 -8.09
CA ALA A 303 17.29 9.98 -7.27
C ALA A 303 16.08 9.42 -8.05
N GLN A 304 15.94 9.81 -9.32
CA GLN A 304 14.95 9.23 -10.24
C GLN A 304 15.09 7.71 -10.33
N ILE A 305 16.31 7.21 -10.50
CA ILE A 305 16.58 5.77 -10.55
C ILE A 305 16.22 5.09 -9.22
N GLU A 306 16.73 5.58 -8.09
CA GLU A 306 16.48 4.95 -6.79
C GLU A 306 14.98 4.94 -6.42
N ALA A 307 14.25 6.00 -6.81
CA ALA A 307 12.80 6.06 -6.68
C ALA A 307 12.07 5.06 -7.58
N ALA A 308 12.46 4.98 -8.86
CA ALA A 308 11.88 4.03 -9.79
C ALA A 308 12.14 2.58 -9.39
N GLU A 309 13.34 2.25 -8.92
CA GLU A 309 13.66 0.93 -8.38
C GLU A 309 12.75 0.58 -7.19
N ARG A 310 12.59 1.53 -6.25
CA ARG A 310 11.74 1.34 -5.08
C ARG A 310 10.27 1.11 -5.47
N LEU A 311 9.75 1.89 -6.41
CA LEU A 311 8.38 1.77 -6.91
C LEU A 311 8.17 0.48 -7.72
N ALA A 312 9.13 0.11 -8.57
CA ALA A 312 9.08 -1.11 -9.38
C ALA A 312 9.12 -2.36 -8.49
N ARG A 313 9.93 -2.36 -7.43
CA ARG A 313 9.97 -3.44 -6.43
C ARG A 313 8.62 -3.66 -5.74
N ALA A 314 7.87 -2.58 -5.50
CA ALA A 314 6.53 -2.62 -4.91
C ALA A 314 5.40 -2.87 -5.94
N GLY A 315 5.75 -3.01 -7.23
CA GLY A 315 4.76 -3.15 -8.31
C GLY A 315 3.90 -1.90 -8.55
N ALA A 316 4.35 -0.73 -8.08
CA ALA A 316 3.61 0.53 -8.19
C ALA A 316 3.73 1.18 -9.58
N ILE A 317 4.83 0.89 -10.30
CA ILE A 317 5.09 1.37 -11.66
C ILE A 317 5.38 0.20 -12.61
N GLU A 318 5.13 0.43 -13.90
CA GLU A 318 5.49 -0.52 -14.95
C GLU A 318 7.02 -0.66 -15.10
N PRO A 319 7.54 -1.89 -15.29
CA PRO A 319 8.98 -2.12 -15.47
C PRO A 319 9.60 -1.34 -16.64
N ASN A 320 8.80 -0.96 -17.64
CA ASN A 320 9.27 -0.18 -18.79
C ASN A 320 9.69 1.25 -18.42
N LEU A 321 9.11 1.84 -17.36
CA LEU A 321 9.56 3.14 -16.87
C LEU A 321 10.99 3.04 -16.32
N LEU A 322 11.28 2.00 -15.54
CA LEU A 322 12.62 1.71 -15.03
C LEU A 322 13.61 1.43 -16.18
N LEU A 323 13.20 0.66 -17.20
CA LEU A 323 13.99 0.44 -18.41
C LEU A 323 14.36 1.78 -19.08
N GLY A 324 13.41 2.70 -19.22
CA GLY A 324 13.66 4.02 -19.80
C GLY A 324 14.73 4.79 -19.04
N LEU A 325 14.59 4.89 -17.71
CA LEU A 325 15.54 5.59 -16.84
C LEU A 325 16.94 4.96 -16.86
N TYR A 326 17.01 3.62 -16.84
CA TYR A 326 18.28 2.90 -16.92
C TYR A 326 18.98 3.03 -18.26
N THR A 327 18.27 3.33 -19.34
CA THR A 327 18.86 3.39 -20.70
C THR A 327 19.02 4.81 -21.21
N GLU A 328 18.58 5.81 -20.45
CA GLU A 328 18.61 7.22 -20.85
C GLU A 328 20.04 7.75 -21.09
N ARG A 329 21.00 7.36 -20.24
CA ARG A 329 22.37 7.91 -20.25
C ARG A 329 23.40 6.84 -19.88
N LEU A 330 24.67 7.11 -20.18
CA LEU A 330 25.76 6.29 -19.67
C LEU A 330 25.91 6.48 -18.14
N PRO A 331 26.35 5.45 -17.40
CA PRO A 331 26.57 5.54 -15.95
C PRO A 331 27.48 6.74 -15.61
N ALA A 332 27.03 7.57 -14.66
CA ALA A 332 27.71 8.82 -14.34
C ALA A 332 28.98 8.63 -13.49
N ALA A 333 29.07 7.51 -12.76
CA ALA A 333 30.21 7.13 -11.93
C ALA A 333 30.30 5.60 -11.80
N SER A 334 31.16 5.10 -10.91
CA SER A 334 31.18 3.69 -10.50
C SER A 334 30.56 3.50 -9.11
N GLY A 335 30.14 2.28 -8.80
CA GLY A 335 29.58 1.91 -7.50
C GLY A 335 28.07 2.05 -7.39
N GLY A 336 27.47 1.18 -6.57
CA GLY A 336 26.06 1.26 -6.18
C GLY A 336 25.11 1.21 -7.38
N VAL A 337 24.24 2.22 -7.50
CA VAL A 337 23.28 2.37 -8.61
C VAL A 337 23.97 2.29 -9.98
N TRP A 338 25.16 2.86 -10.12
CA TRP A 338 25.80 2.97 -11.42
C TRP A 338 26.33 1.63 -11.95
N ASP A 339 26.85 0.77 -11.07
CA ASP A 339 27.27 -0.59 -11.46
C ASP A 339 26.07 -1.42 -11.91
N ARG A 340 24.90 -1.18 -11.29
CA ARG A 340 23.64 -1.81 -11.65
C ARG A 340 23.13 -1.34 -13.01
N VAL A 341 23.10 -0.02 -13.24
CA VAL A 341 22.78 0.56 -14.55
C VAL A 341 23.72 0.01 -15.63
N GLU A 342 25.03 -0.02 -15.37
CA GLU A 342 26.02 -0.54 -16.31
C GLU A 342 25.76 -2.01 -16.65
N ALA A 343 25.56 -2.86 -15.64
CA ALA A 343 25.32 -4.29 -15.84
C ALA A 343 24.03 -4.53 -16.63
N PHE A 344 22.97 -3.76 -16.34
CA PHE A 344 21.72 -3.80 -17.07
C PHE A 344 21.90 -3.42 -18.54
N GLN A 345 22.52 -2.27 -18.82
CA GLN A 345 22.76 -1.79 -20.19
C GLN A 345 23.61 -2.75 -21.02
N ARG A 346 24.67 -3.32 -20.42
CA ARG A 346 25.53 -4.29 -21.10
C ARG A 346 24.78 -5.56 -21.50
N LEU A 347 23.90 -6.05 -20.62
CA LEU A 347 23.04 -7.18 -20.97
C LEU A 347 22.03 -6.79 -22.05
N ASP A 348 21.37 -5.64 -21.91
CA ASP A 348 20.38 -5.18 -22.88
C ASP A 348 20.97 -5.05 -24.29
N ALA A 349 22.18 -4.50 -24.42
CA ALA A 349 22.91 -4.44 -25.68
C ALA A 349 23.27 -5.83 -26.25
N ALA A 350 23.68 -6.77 -25.38
CA ALA A 350 23.98 -8.15 -25.79
C ALA A 350 22.73 -8.88 -26.31
N LEU A 351 21.59 -8.69 -25.66
CA LEU A 351 20.31 -9.26 -26.09
C LEU A 351 19.81 -8.62 -27.38
N THR A 352 19.91 -7.29 -27.50
CA THR A 352 19.50 -6.54 -28.71
C THR A 352 20.33 -6.94 -29.93
N SER A 353 21.62 -7.26 -29.76
CA SER A 353 22.48 -7.74 -30.84
C SER A 353 22.31 -9.23 -31.17
N GLY A 354 21.49 -9.97 -30.43
CA GLY A 354 21.29 -11.41 -30.62
C GLY A 354 22.53 -12.27 -30.29
N ASN A 355 23.51 -11.72 -29.57
CA ASN A 355 24.77 -12.40 -29.30
C ASN A 355 24.65 -13.30 -28.06
N ALA A 356 24.36 -14.59 -28.28
CA ALA A 356 24.19 -15.58 -27.21
C ALA A 356 25.43 -15.76 -26.32
N GLU A 357 26.64 -15.62 -26.88
CA GLU A 357 27.89 -15.73 -26.11
C GLU A 357 28.08 -14.55 -25.17
N GLU A 358 27.87 -13.32 -25.67
CA GLU A 358 27.96 -12.12 -24.86
C GLU A 358 26.83 -12.07 -23.82
N ALA A 359 25.61 -12.41 -24.20
CA ALA A 359 24.49 -12.51 -23.26
C ALA A 359 24.79 -13.51 -22.15
N SER A 360 25.35 -14.68 -22.47
CA SER A 360 25.77 -15.69 -21.48
C SER A 360 26.81 -15.16 -20.49
N ARG A 361 27.76 -14.33 -20.95
CA ARG A 361 28.77 -13.70 -20.08
C ARG A 361 28.18 -12.62 -19.17
N ARG A 362 27.23 -11.81 -19.67
CA ARG A 362 26.69 -10.65 -18.94
C ARG A 362 25.56 -11.00 -17.98
N LEU A 363 24.78 -12.02 -18.30
CA LEU A 363 23.56 -12.38 -17.55
C LEU A 363 23.80 -12.58 -16.04
N PRO A 364 24.83 -13.32 -15.57
CA PRO A 364 25.01 -13.55 -14.14
C PRO A 364 25.26 -12.26 -13.35
N ALA A 365 26.05 -11.34 -13.88
CA ALA A 365 26.35 -10.07 -13.22
C ALA A 365 25.14 -9.14 -13.19
N ALA A 366 24.40 -9.04 -14.30
CA ALA A 366 23.16 -8.26 -14.35
C ALA A 366 22.11 -8.82 -13.38
N TRP A 367 21.94 -10.15 -13.34
CA TRP A 367 21.02 -10.80 -12.42
C TRP A 367 21.39 -10.53 -10.95
N ALA A 368 22.66 -10.66 -10.58
CA ALA A 368 23.10 -10.39 -9.22
C ALA A 368 22.82 -8.93 -8.78
N GLN A 369 22.99 -7.96 -9.69
CA GLN A 369 22.66 -6.57 -9.43
C GLN A 369 21.15 -6.33 -9.22
N MET A 370 20.30 -7.05 -9.96
CA MET A 370 18.85 -6.97 -9.78
C MET A 370 18.40 -7.64 -8.49
N THR A 371 18.92 -8.83 -8.18
CA THR A 371 18.65 -9.51 -6.89
C THR A 371 19.06 -8.65 -5.71
N GLY A 372 20.23 -8.00 -5.77
CA GLY A 372 20.68 -7.09 -4.70
C GLY A 372 19.79 -5.86 -4.49
N ALA A 373 18.97 -5.49 -5.48
CA ALA A 373 17.98 -4.42 -5.40
C ALA A 373 16.53 -4.93 -5.26
N GLU A 374 16.33 -6.25 -5.19
CA GLU A 374 15.03 -6.93 -5.19
C GLU A 374 14.15 -6.63 -6.42
N LEU A 375 14.79 -6.58 -7.60
CA LEU A 375 14.18 -6.27 -8.90
C LEU A 375 14.06 -7.51 -9.80
N GLU A 376 14.06 -8.72 -9.24
CA GLU A 376 14.06 -9.99 -9.97
C GLU A 376 12.87 -10.12 -10.92
N VAL A 377 11.66 -9.81 -10.44
CA VAL A 377 10.41 -9.93 -11.23
C VAL A 377 10.30 -8.83 -12.30
N PRO A 378 10.57 -7.53 -12.00
CA PRO A 378 10.70 -6.52 -13.05
C PRO A 378 11.71 -6.91 -14.13
N PHE A 379 12.89 -7.40 -13.75
CA PHE A 379 13.90 -7.85 -14.68
C PHE A 379 13.44 -9.05 -15.53
N ALA A 380 12.82 -10.05 -14.92
CA ALA A 380 12.26 -11.20 -15.61
C ALA A 380 11.17 -10.79 -16.62
N THR A 381 10.34 -9.81 -16.25
CA THR A 381 9.29 -9.26 -17.12
C THR A 381 9.90 -8.59 -18.36
N LEU A 382 10.99 -7.85 -18.21
CA LEU A 382 11.65 -7.15 -19.31
C LEU A 382 12.47 -8.05 -20.25
N PHE A 383 13.11 -9.10 -19.72
CA PHE A 383 14.13 -9.84 -20.46
C PHE A 383 13.81 -11.30 -20.75
N SER A 384 12.84 -11.93 -20.08
CA SER A 384 12.61 -13.39 -20.21
C SER A 384 12.34 -13.85 -21.64
N GLU A 385 11.61 -13.07 -22.45
CA GLU A 385 11.33 -13.41 -23.84
C GLU A 385 12.60 -13.37 -24.70
N ARG A 386 13.35 -12.27 -24.66
CA ARG A 386 14.62 -12.14 -25.38
C ARG A 386 15.65 -13.18 -24.94
N LEU A 387 15.65 -13.57 -23.67
CA LEU A 387 16.51 -14.65 -23.16
C LEU A 387 16.10 -16.03 -23.69
N ALA A 388 14.80 -16.28 -23.86
CA ALA A 388 14.28 -17.54 -24.38
C ALA A 388 14.53 -17.71 -25.89
N ASP A 389 14.60 -16.61 -26.64
CA ASP A 389 14.90 -16.62 -28.08
C ASP A 389 16.37 -16.93 -28.39
N LEU A 390 17.27 -16.79 -27.41
CA LEU A 390 18.68 -17.11 -27.57
C LEU A 390 18.98 -18.58 -27.24
N THR A 391 19.88 -19.19 -28.01
CA THR A 391 20.41 -20.52 -27.73
C THR A 391 21.49 -20.47 -26.66
N LEU A 392 21.09 -20.26 -25.41
CA LEU A 392 21.99 -20.29 -24.25
C LEU A 392 22.31 -21.74 -23.86
N THR A 393 23.50 -21.99 -23.31
CA THR A 393 23.91 -23.32 -22.83
C THR A 393 24.52 -23.25 -21.43
N GLY A 394 24.66 -24.42 -20.78
CA GLY A 394 25.32 -24.54 -19.48
C GLY A 394 24.66 -23.69 -18.37
N PRO A 395 25.46 -23.08 -17.47
CA PRO A 395 24.94 -22.29 -16.35
C PRO A 395 24.06 -21.10 -16.76
N ALA A 396 24.37 -20.45 -17.89
CA ALA A 396 23.59 -19.32 -18.38
C ALA A 396 22.17 -19.75 -18.80
N ALA A 397 22.03 -20.93 -19.43
CA ALA A 397 20.72 -21.48 -19.77
C ALA A 397 19.90 -21.85 -18.53
N ALA A 398 20.53 -22.41 -17.50
CA ALA A 398 19.86 -22.73 -16.24
C ALA A 398 19.40 -21.45 -15.52
N LEU A 399 20.22 -20.40 -15.53
CA LEU A 399 19.87 -19.10 -14.96
C LEU A 399 18.72 -18.44 -15.74
N ALA A 400 18.81 -18.39 -17.07
CA ALA A 400 17.75 -17.85 -17.93
C ALA A 400 16.42 -18.59 -17.74
N PHE A 401 16.45 -19.90 -17.54
CA PHE A 401 15.27 -20.69 -17.20
C PHE A 401 14.64 -20.23 -15.87
N ARG A 402 15.42 -20.11 -14.79
CA ARG A 402 14.92 -19.64 -13.49
C ARG A 402 14.36 -18.21 -13.56
N ILE A 403 15.02 -17.33 -14.31
CA ILE A 403 14.53 -15.96 -14.57
C ILE A 403 13.19 -16.02 -15.31
N GLY A 404 13.08 -16.86 -16.34
CA GLY A 404 11.84 -17.03 -17.09
C GLY A 404 10.67 -17.55 -16.25
N LEU A 405 10.93 -18.34 -15.20
CA LEU A 405 9.90 -18.79 -14.26
C LEU A 405 9.32 -17.67 -13.38
N LEU A 406 10.01 -16.53 -13.26
CA LEU A 406 9.54 -15.36 -12.52
C LEU A 406 8.79 -14.36 -13.42
N SER A 407 8.65 -14.64 -14.72
CA SER A 407 8.00 -13.74 -15.67
C SER A 407 6.54 -14.14 -15.94
N PRO A 408 5.73 -13.25 -16.56
CA PRO A 408 4.39 -13.59 -17.03
C PRO A 408 4.33 -14.73 -18.07
N ARG A 409 5.48 -15.24 -18.54
CA ARG A 409 5.60 -16.34 -19.52
C ARG A 409 6.11 -17.65 -18.88
N TYR A 410 6.15 -17.74 -17.55
CA TYR A 410 6.68 -18.88 -16.80
C TYR A 410 6.18 -20.24 -17.32
N GLU A 411 4.89 -20.38 -17.64
CA GLU A 411 4.32 -21.64 -18.12
C GLU A 411 4.89 -22.03 -19.49
N ARG A 412 4.98 -21.09 -20.44
CA ARG A 412 5.60 -21.30 -21.76
C ARG A 412 7.06 -21.71 -21.62
N ILE A 413 7.80 -21.03 -20.74
CA ILE A 413 9.21 -21.33 -20.44
C ILE A 413 9.34 -22.75 -19.87
N ALA A 414 8.46 -23.12 -18.93
CA ALA A 414 8.44 -24.46 -18.35
C ALA A 414 8.06 -25.54 -19.36
N MET A 415 7.13 -25.27 -20.29
CA MET A 415 6.75 -26.22 -21.35
C MET A 415 7.90 -26.52 -22.31
N ALA A 416 8.72 -25.52 -22.63
CA ALA A 416 9.88 -25.69 -23.52
C ALA A 416 11.10 -26.35 -22.84
N ARG A 417 11.10 -26.49 -21.50
CA ARG A 417 12.22 -27.01 -20.73
C ARG A 417 12.12 -28.52 -20.50
N THR A 418 13.23 -29.21 -20.77
CA THR A 418 13.48 -30.56 -20.24
C THR A 418 14.26 -30.42 -18.94
N ALA A 419 13.68 -30.89 -17.83
CA ALA A 419 14.28 -30.77 -16.51
C ALA A 419 15.64 -31.47 -16.44
N ALA A 420 16.67 -30.75 -15.98
CA ALA A 420 18.02 -31.28 -15.82
C ALA A 420 18.19 -32.14 -14.56
N ASP A 421 17.45 -31.84 -13.50
CA ASP A 421 17.55 -32.49 -12.19
C ASP A 421 16.18 -32.49 -11.45
N PRO A 422 16.04 -33.19 -10.30
CA PRO A 422 14.79 -33.23 -9.55
C PRO A 422 14.27 -31.88 -9.05
N ALA A 423 15.16 -30.93 -8.75
CA ALA A 423 14.76 -29.60 -8.30
C ALA A 423 14.15 -28.79 -9.45
N GLU A 424 14.77 -28.86 -10.63
CA GLU A 424 14.23 -28.28 -11.86
C GLU A 424 12.92 -28.95 -12.28
N ALA A 425 12.82 -30.28 -12.13
CA ALA A 425 11.57 -31.01 -12.38
C ALA A 425 10.44 -30.53 -11.48
N PHE A 426 10.73 -30.23 -10.21
CA PHE A 426 9.78 -29.65 -9.27
C PHE A 426 9.29 -28.28 -9.72
N LEU A 427 10.21 -27.37 -10.09
CA LEU A 427 9.86 -26.04 -10.61
C LEU A 427 9.02 -26.11 -11.89
N VAL A 428 9.39 -26.99 -12.84
CA VAL A 428 8.60 -27.24 -14.06
C VAL A 428 7.21 -27.76 -13.70
N GLY A 429 7.11 -28.67 -12.74
CA GLY A 429 5.84 -29.20 -12.27
C GLY A 429 4.94 -28.13 -11.63
N VAL A 430 5.49 -27.25 -10.78
CA VAL A 430 4.77 -26.10 -10.21
C VAL A 430 4.26 -25.18 -11.33
N ALA A 431 5.15 -24.80 -12.26
CA ALA A 431 4.82 -23.91 -13.38
C ALA A 431 3.71 -24.47 -14.28
N ARG A 432 3.63 -25.79 -14.45
CA ARG A 432 2.59 -26.47 -15.23
C ARG A 432 1.34 -26.83 -14.41
N GLY A 433 1.35 -26.61 -13.10
CA GLY A 433 0.29 -27.05 -12.19
C GLY A 433 0.20 -28.58 -12.00
N ALA A 434 1.27 -29.32 -12.33
CA ALA A 434 1.29 -30.77 -12.36
C ALA A 434 2.49 -31.32 -11.56
N LEU A 435 2.25 -31.68 -10.30
CA LEU A 435 3.27 -32.19 -9.38
C LEU A 435 3.22 -33.71 -9.16
N ALA A 436 2.33 -34.43 -9.85
CA ALA A 436 2.22 -35.88 -9.70
C ALA A 436 3.56 -36.57 -10.06
N GLY A 437 4.11 -37.35 -9.13
CA GLY A 437 5.38 -38.05 -9.32
C GLY A 437 6.63 -37.18 -9.20
N VAL A 438 6.50 -35.90 -8.80
CA VAL A 438 7.63 -34.99 -8.60
C VAL A 438 7.86 -34.76 -7.11
N ALA A 439 9.10 -35.01 -6.64
CA ALA A 439 9.43 -34.91 -5.23
C ALA A 439 9.79 -33.46 -4.84
N PRO A 440 9.21 -32.91 -3.76
CA PRO A 440 9.63 -31.62 -3.21
C PRO A 440 11.03 -31.72 -2.58
N GLN A 441 11.80 -30.64 -2.66
CA GLN A 441 13.22 -30.62 -2.27
C GLN A 441 13.43 -30.21 -0.80
N ASP A 442 12.59 -29.33 -0.28
CA ASP A 442 12.73 -28.74 1.05
C ASP A 442 11.36 -28.57 1.75
N ALA A 443 11.35 -27.86 2.89
CA ALA A 443 10.13 -27.64 3.67
C ALA A 443 9.10 -26.77 2.93
N MET A 444 9.56 -25.71 2.26
CA MET A 444 8.70 -24.84 1.46
C MET A 444 8.10 -25.60 0.27
N GLY A 445 8.91 -26.37 -0.45
CA GLY A 445 8.47 -27.24 -1.53
C GLY A 445 7.44 -28.27 -1.08
N ARG A 446 7.53 -28.81 0.14
CA ARG A 446 6.50 -29.70 0.69
C ARG A 446 5.15 -28.99 0.90
N ALA A 447 5.18 -27.77 1.43
CA ALA A 447 3.97 -26.96 1.61
C ALA A 447 3.32 -26.62 0.26
N VAL A 448 4.12 -26.15 -0.70
CA VAL A 448 3.66 -25.92 -2.08
C VAL A 448 3.09 -27.21 -2.69
N ALA A 449 3.80 -28.33 -2.59
CA ALA A 449 3.34 -29.60 -3.14
C ALA A 449 2.00 -30.06 -2.55
N GLN A 450 1.79 -29.87 -1.25
CA GLN A 450 0.56 -30.24 -0.58
C GLN A 450 -0.66 -29.50 -1.14
N ALA A 451 -0.52 -28.20 -1.43
CA ALA A 451 -1.61 -27.40 -2.01
C ALA A 451 -2.03 -27.86 -3.42
N PHE A 452 -1.14 -28.55 -4.14
CA PHE A 452 -1.37 -29.01 -5.51
C PHE A 452 -1.83 -30.47 -5.56
N LEU A 453 -1.27 -31.33 -4.68
CA LEU A 453 -1.50 -32.77 -4.69
C LEU A 453 -2.71 -33.20 -3.85
N THR A 454 -2.94 -32.53 -2.73
CA THR A 454 -4.00 -32.87 -1.78
C THR A 454 -4.70 -31.59 -1.31
N PRO A 455 -5.35 -30.86 -2.23
CA PRO A 455 -6.01 -29.60 -1.87
C PRO A 455 -7.15 -29.86 -0.89
N ALA A 456 -7.09 -29.22 0.26
CA ALA A 456 -8.15 -29.21 1.27
C ALA A 456 -8.34 -27.78 1.78
N LEU A 457 -9.56 -27.25 1.66
CA LEU A 457 -9.86 -25.90 2.14
C LEU A 457 -9.80 -25.84 3.67
N ALA A 458 -9.17 -24.80 4.19
CA ALA A 458 -9.22 -24.48 5.60
C ALA A 458 -10.67 -24.11 6.01
N PRO A 459 -11.12 -24.44 7.23
CA PRO A 459 -12.47 -24.13 7.68
C PRO A 459 -12.84 -22.64 7.57
N ASP A 460 -11.92 -21.74 7.93
CA ASP A 460 -12.14 -20.29 7.86
C ASP A 460 -12.36 -19.82 6.41
N ALA A 461 -11.58 -20.36 5.46
CA ALA A 461 -11.75 -20.07 4.05
C ALA A 461 -13.09 -20.62 3.52
N GLN A 462 -13.48 -21.83 3.93
CA GLN A 462 -14.77 -22.41 3.55
C GLN A 462 -15.94 -21.53 4.00
N VAL A 463 -15.90 -20.99 5.23
CA VAL A 463 -16.92 -20.09 5.75
C VAL A 463 -17.06 -18.83 4.88
N LEU A 464 -15.95 -18.23 4.45
CA LEU A 464 -15.98 -17.05 3.58
C LEU A 464 -16.60 -17.38 2.22
N LEU A 465 -16.25 -18.52 1.63
CA LEU A 465 -16.80 -18.95 0.33
C LEU A 465 -18.29 -19.30 0.43
N ASP A 466 -18.72 -19.99 1.48
CA ASP A 466 -20.13 -20.34 1.72
C ASP A 466 -21.01 -19.09 1.88
N GLN A 467 -20.41 -17.98 2.31
CA GLN A 467 -21.06 -16.66 2.46
C GLN A 467 -20.90 -15.75 1.23
N ASN A 468 -20.36 -16.26 0.12
CA ASN A 468 -20.02 -15.50 -1.09
C ASN A 468 -19.09 -14.29 -0.85
N ARG A 469 -18.23 -14.36 0.17
CA ARG A 469 -17.27 -13.31 0.55
C ARG A 469 -15.91 -13.53 -0.11
N LEU A 470 -15.90 -13.66 -1.45
CA LEU A 470 -14.69 -14.00 -2.21
C LEU A 470 -13.57 -12.97 -2.01
N GLY A 471 -13.87 -11.67 -2.01
CA GLY A 471 -12.87 -10.62 -1.82
C GLY A 471 -12.12 -10.76 -0.48
N GLU A 472 -12.86 -11.06 0.59
CA GLU A 472 -12.27 -11.31 1.92
C GLU A 472 -11.50 -12.65 1.97
N ALA A 473 -11.99 -13.68 1.28
CA ALA A 473 -11.27 -14.94 1.11
C ALA A 473 -9.92 -14.73 0.40
N LEU A 474 -9.85 -13.85 -0.60
CA LEU A 474 -8.60 -13.51 -1.28
C LEU A 474 -7.63 -12.77 -0.36
N LEU A 475 -8.11 -11.79 0.41
CA LEU A 475 -7.29 -11.07 1.40
C LEU A 475 -6.73 -12.04 2.46
N TRP A 476 -7.56 -12.98 2.92
CA TRP A 476 -7.14 -14.03 3.83
C TRP A 476 -6.07 -14.94 3.22
N ALA A 477 -6.21 -15.36 1.95
CA ALA A 477 -5.19 -16.16 1.27
C ALA A 477 -3.86 -15.41 1.16
N MET A 478 -3.88 -14.13 0.80
CA MET A 478 -2.68 -13.31 0.71
C MET A 478 -1.95 -13.25 2.05
N ASP A 479 -2.69 -12.95 3.13
CA ASP A 479 -2.14 -12.89 4.49
C ASP A 479 -1.53 -14.23 4.91
N ARG A 480 -2.23 -15.35 4.70
CA ARG A 480 -1.72 -16.70 5.00
C ARG A 480 -0.43 -17.04 4.25
N ILE A 481 -0.33 -16.67 2.98
CA ILE A 481 0.89 -16.91 2.19
C ILE A 481 2.01 -15.98 2.66
N ALA A 482 1.72 -14.71 2.92
CA ALA A 482 2.70 -13.72 3.37
C ALA A 482 3.30 -14.09 4.74
N THR A 483 2.48 -14.49 5.71
CA THR A 483 2.96 -14.99 7.01
C THR A 483 3.75 -16.29 6.87
N GLY A 484 3.46 -17.08 5.83
CA GLY A 484 4.16 -18.31 5.54
C GLY A 484 5.62 -18.14 5.13
N VAL A 485 5.97 -17.01 4.52
CA VAL A 485 7.37 -16.61 4.27
C VAL A 485 8.15 -16.49 5.58
N GLN A 486 7.49 -16.14 6.68
CA GLN A 486 8.08 -15.96 8.01
C GLN A 486 8.13 -17.26 8.84
N GLY A 487 7.71 -18.40 8.27
CA GLY A 487 7.85 -19.73 8.87
C GLY A 487 6.55 -20.51 9.07
N ASP A 488 5.38 -19.90 8.84
CA ASP A 488 4.09 -20.63 8.87
C ASP A 488 3.81 -21.34 7.54
N LEU A 489 4.49 -22.46 7.32
CA LEU A 489 4.34 -23.26 6.09
C LEU A 489 2.92 -23.82 5.90
N ARG A 490 2.11 -23.91 6.96
CA ARG A 490 0.72 -24.30 6.84
C ARG A 490 -0.09 -23.20 6.15
N GLY A 491 0.12 -21.94 6.53
CA GLY A 491 -0.47 -20.78 5.86
C GLY A 491 -0.21 -20.76 4.36
N VAL A 492 1.01 -21.09 3.92
CA VAL A 492 1.34 -21.23 2.48
C VAL A 492 0.43 -22.25 1.81
N THR A 493 0.29 -23.44 2.41
CA THR A 493 -0.54 -24.52 1.86
C THR A 493 -1.99 -24.10 1.75
N ASP A 494 -2.54 -23.52 2.82
CA ASP A 494 -3.94 -23.15 2.94
C ASP A 494 -4.28 -22.01 1.96
N GLY A 495 -3.45 -20.97 1.87
CA GLY A 495 -3.65 -19.85 0.96
C GLY A 495 -3.52 -20.24 -0.52
N LEU A 496 -2.49 -21.02 -0.88
CA LEU A 496 -2.34 -21.52 -2.26
C LEU A 496 -3.50 -22.45 -2.65
N THR A 497 -3.98 -23.28 -1.73
CA THR A 497 -5.15 -24.14 -1.96
C THR A 497 -6.39 -23.30 -2.27
N LEU A 498 -6.63 -22.24 -1.50
CA LEU A 498 -7.76 -21.34 -1.72
C LEU A 498 -7.68 -20.66 -3.09
N LEU A 499 -6.53 -20.08 -3.46
CA LEU A 499 -6.34 -19.44 -4.76
C LEU A 499 -6.62 -20.40 -5.92
N ARG A 500 -6.12 -21.64 -5.84
CA ARG A 500 -6.40 -22.69 -6.84
C ARG A 500 -7.89 -23.06 -6.88
N HIS A 501 -8.52 -23.20 -5.71
CA HIS A 501 -9.93 -23.58 -5.60
C HIS A 501 -10.86 -22.57 -6.28
N VAL A 502 -10.57 -21.27 -6.15
CA VAL A 502 -11.36 -20.19 -6.75
C VAL A 502 -10.97 -19.86 -8.19
N GLY A 503 -10.11 -20.67 -8.82
CA GLY A 503 -9.74 -20.54 -10.23
C GLY A 503 -8.58 -19.57 -10.51
N LEU A 504 -7.93 -19.01 -9.49
CA LEU A 504 -6.73 -18.16 -9.61
C LEU A 504 -5.45 -19.01 -9.71
N GLU A 505 -5.47 -19.98 -10.62
CA GLU A 505 -4.39 -20.94 -10.84
C GLU A 505 -3.09 -20.24 -11.26
N ASP A 506 -3.17 -19.19 -12.09
CA ASP A 506 -2.00 -18.41 -12.50
C ASP A 506 -1.31 -17.73 -11.30
N THR A 507 -2.07 -17.04 -10.47
CA THR A 507 -1.56 -16.38 -9.27
C THR A 507 -0.98 -17.39 -8.29
N ALA A 508 -1.65 -18.53 -8.08
CA ALA A 508 -1.15 -19.57 -7.19
C ALA A 508 0.19 -20.16 -7.68
N ARG A 509 0.33 -20.41 -8.98
CA ARG A 509 1.59 -20.93 -9.56
C ARG A 509 2.71 -19.91 -9.49
N ARG A 510 2.44 -18.66 -9.85
CA ARG A 510 3.43 -17.58 -9.78
C ARG A 510 3.88 -17.33 -8.34
N GLY A 511 2.94 -17.22 -7.40
CA GLY A 511 3.26 -17.09 -5.97
C GLY A 511 4.06 -18.28 -5.44
N ALA A 512 3.73 -19.51 -5.83
CA ALA A 512 4.51 -20.70 -5.50
C ALA A 512 5.93 -20.66 -6.07
N LEU A 513 6.11 -20.22 -7.32
CA LEU A 513 7.44 -20.07 -7.92
C LEU A 513 8.26 -18.98 -7.23
N GLU A 514 7.64 -17.86 -6.88
CA GLU A 514 8.27 -16.77 -6.13
C GLU A 514 8.72 -17.24 -4.74
N LEU A 515 7.91 -18.00 -4.02
CA LEU A 515 8.28 -18.62 -2.73
C LEU A 515 9.48 -19.55 -2.83
N LEU A 516 9.67 -20.21 -3.98
CA LEU A 516 10.74 -21.18 -4.20
C LEU A 516 12.02 -20.55 -4.77
N LEU A 517 11.91 -19.41 -5.46
CA LEU A 517 12.99 -18.81 -6.24
C LEU A 517 13.53 -17.50 -5.64
N LEU A 518 12.71 -16.77 -4.89
CA LEU A 518 13.12 -15.49 -4.32
C LEU A 518 13.70 -15.70 -2.93
N GLU A 519 14.96 -15.28 -2.73
CA GLU A 519 15.58 -15.24 -1.42
C GLU A 519 15.08 -13.99 -0.65
N ARG A 520 13.84 -14.04 -0.15
CA ARG A 520 13.31 -12.97 0.71
C ARG A 520 13.86 -13.16 2.13
N ARG A 521 15.04 -12.59 2.40
CA ARG A 521 15.57 -12.49 3.77
C ARG A 521 14.75 -11.42 4.49
N GLY A 522 13.93 -11.85 5.45
CA GLY A 522 13.35 -10.95 6.44
C GLY A 522 14.41 -10.33 7.33
#